data_AF-A0AA41G461-F1
#
_entry.id   AF-A0AA41G461-F1
#
_cell.length_a   1.000
_cell.length_b   1.000
_cell.length_c   1.000
_cell.angle_alpha   90.00
_cell.angle_beta   90.00
_cell.angle_gamma   90.00
#
_symmetry.space_group_name_H-M   'P 1'
#
loop_
_entity.id
_entity.type
_entity.pdbx_description
1 polymer ?
#
loop_
_entity_poly.entity_id
_entity_poly.type
_entity_poly.pdbx_seq_one_letter_code
_entity_poly.pdbx_strand_id
1 'polypeptide(L)'
;MSSLPSTGGLGEFLDDHEEKHAIATGLGLGVATVASGEVQQLSVAATIGVQALREKRPKPAKEQDLTNDIKREPHYFLFGIAVGCVVGLVVNPSAAAGLMGVLP
;
A
#
# COMPACT_ATOMS: atom_id res chain seq x y z
N MET A 1 -23.50 33.45 12.70
CA MET A 1 -22.51 32.56 13.32
C MET A 1 -21.47 32.24 12.25
N SER A 2 -20.35 32.93 12.28
CA SER A 2 -19.25 32.80 11.31
C SER A 2 -18.56 31.46 11.49
N SER A 3 -18.49 30.69 10.39
CA SER A 3 -17.68 29.47 10.27
C SER A 3 -16.22 29.80 10.59
N LEU A 4 -15.71 29.25 11.68
CA LEU A 4 -14.27 29.28 11.98
C LEU A 4 -13.53 28.54 10.86
N PRO A 5 -12.40 29.08 10.36
CA PRO A 5 -11.58 28.39 9.37
C PRO A 5 -11.08 27.08 9.96
N SER A 6 -11.27 26.00 9.21
CA SER A 6 -10.68 24.68 9.50
C SER A 6 -9.18 24.86 9.76
N THR A 7 -8.75 24.55 10.97
CA THR A 7 -7.33 24.45 11.32
C THR A 7 -6.74 23.23 10.59
N GLY A 8 -6.39 23.41 9.31
CA GLY A 8 -5.77 22.42 8.41
C GLY A 8 -4.33 22.10 8.80
N GLY A 9 -4.13 21.56 10.01
CA GLY A 9 -2.78 21.22 10.49
C GLY A 9 -2.72 19.89 11.22
N LEU A 10 -3.73 19.54 12.03
CA LEU A 10 -3.76 18.27 12.76
C LEU A 10 -4.64 17.23 12.08
N GLY A 11 -5.80 17.63 11.53
CA GLY A 11 -6.67 16.70 10.80
C GLY A 11 -6.02 16.17 9.52
N GLU A 12 -5.35 17.05 8.78
CA GLU A 12 -4.63 16.73 7.54
C GLU A 12 -3.35 15.93 7.82
N PHE A 13 -2.60 16.28 8.88
CA PHE A 13 -1.41 15.51 9.29
C PHE A 13 -1.74 14.11 9.84
N LEU A 14 -2.92 13.93 10.44
CA LEU A 14 -3.42 12.61 10.87
C LEU A 14 -3.98 11.79 9.69
N ASP A 15 -4.53 12.43 8.66
CA ASP A 15 -4.91 11.75 7.40
C ASP A 15 -3.64 11.29 6.64
N ASP A 16 -2.60 12.15 6.57
CA ASP A 16 -1.28 11.86 6.00
C ASP A 16 -0.56 10.65 6.63
N HIS A 17 -0.87 10.32 7.90
CA HIS A 17 -0.18 9.27 8.63
C HIS A 17 -0.58 7.88 8.13
N GLU A 18 -1.86 7.67 7.83
CA GLU A 18 -2.37 6.40 7.32
C GLU A 18 -1.87 6.14 5.89
N GLU A 19 -1.77 7.20 5.08
CA GLU A 19 -1.19 7.15 3.73
C GLU A 19 0.27 6.66 3.75
N LYS A 20 1.08 7.18 4.69
CA LYS A 20 2.50 6.84 4.83
C LYS A 20 2.73 5.38 5.21
N HIS A 21 1.88 4.82 6.07
CA HIS A 21 1.97 3.40 6.41
C HIS A 21 1.51 2.51 5.26
N ALA A 22 0.38 2.84 4.63
CA ALA A 22 -0.12 2.09 3.49
C ALA A 22 0.92 2.02 2.36
N ILE A 23 1.51 3.16 1.97
CA ILE A 23 2.52 3.21 0.91
C ILE A 23 3.81 2.48 1.31
N ALA A 24 4.31 2.67 2.53
CA ALA A 24 5.54 2.05 3.00
C ALA A 24 5.42 0.53 3.06
N THR A 25 4.27 0.01 3.54
CA THR A 25 4.00 -1.42 3.56
C THR A 25 3.87 -1.99 2.16
N GLY A 26 3.13 -1.31 1.26
CA GLY A 26 3.04 -1.74 -0.13
C GLY A 26 4.41 -1.82 -0.79
N LEU A 27 5.23 -0.79 -0.62
CA LEU A 27 6.59 -0.73 -1.15
C LEU A 27 7.47 -1.84 -0.60
N GLY A 28 7.46 -2.04 0.73
CA GLY A 28 8.22 -3.11 1.38
C GLY A 28 7.85 -4.50 0.85
N LEU A 29 6.56 -4.78 0.70
CA LEU A 29 6.08 -6.04 0.14
C LEU A 29 6.50 -6.21 -1.33
N GLY A 30 6.34 -5.17 -2.16
CA GLY A 30 6.74 -5.22 -3.56
C GLY A 30 8.24 -5.49 -3.74
N VAL A 31 9.09 -4.79 -2.97
CA VAL A 31 10.54 -5.02 -2.99
C VAL A 31 10.85 -6.43 -2.51
N ALA A 32 10.34 -6.83 -1.35
CA ALA A 32 10.68 -8.11 -0.74
C ALA A 32 10.30 -9.30 -1.63
N THR A 33 9.10 -9.28 -2.22
CA THR A 33 8.61 -10.37 -3.07
C THR A 33 9.37 -10.47 -4.39
N VAL A 34 9.65 -9.35 -5.07
CA VAL A 34 10.39 -9.38 -6.33
C VAL A 34 11.88 -9.64 -6.10
N ALA A 35 12.51 -8.98 -5.13
CA ALA A 35 13.93 -9.17 -4.85
C ALA A 35 14.26 -10.60 -4.43
N SER A 36 13.37 -11.26 -3.68
CA SER A 36 13.51 -12.67 -3.29
C SER A 36 13.18 -13.68 -4.39
N GLY A 37 12.56 -13.25 -5.49
CA GLY A 37 12.08 -14.14 -6.56
C GLY A 37 10.73 -14.80 -6.29
N GLU A 38 10.13 -14.56 -5.13
CA GLU A 38 8.82 -15.08 -4.70
C GLU A 38 7.64 -14.31 -5.31
N VAL A 39 7.68 -14.08 -6.63
CA VAL A 39 6.73 -13.21 -7.35
C VAL A 39 5.27 -13.69 -7.26
N GLN A 40 5.03 -14.97 -6.96
CA GLN A 40 3.69 -15.50 -6.75
C GLN A 40 3.00 -14.88 -5.53
N GLN A 41 3.76 -14.43 -4.52
CA GLN A 41 3.23 -13.78 -3.32
C GLN A 41 2.62 -12.40 -3.61
N LEU A 42 2.94 -11.79 -4.77
CA LEU A 42 2.28 -10.55 -5.22
C LEU A 42 0.78 -10.73 -5.41
N SER A 43 0.31 -11.93 -5.78
CA SER A 43 -1.12 -12.22 -5.92
C SER A 43 -1.87 -12.08 -4.59
N VAL A 44 -1.24 -12.47 -3.48
CA VAL A 44 -1.79 -12.33 -2.12
C VAL A 44 -1.84 -10.86 -1.74
N ALA A 45 -0.74 -10.13 -1.94
CA ALA A 45 -0.67 -8.69 -1.64
C ALA A 45 -1.70 -7.89 -2.47
N ALA A 46 -1.83 -8.18 -3.76
CA ALA A 46 -2.83 -7.58 -4.63
C ALA A 46 -4.26 -7.92 -4.18
N THR A 47 -4.52 -9.17 -3.77
CA THR A 47 -5.83 -9.58 -3.27
C THR A 47 -6.22 -8.81 -2.00
N ILE A 48 -5.27 -8.57 -1.09
CA ILE A 48 -5.50 -7.74 0.10
C ILE A 48 -5.93 -6.33 -0.30
N GLY A 49 -5.19 -5.67 -1.19
CA GLY A 49 -5.52 -4.32 -1.66
C GLY A 49 -6.85 -4.25 -2.41
N VAL A 50 -7.15 -5.24 -3.27
CA VAL A 50 -8.43 -5.32 -4.00
C VAL A 50 -9.61 -5.60 -3.08
N GLN A 51 -9.45 -6.45 -2.07
CA GLN A 51 -10.49 -6.64 -1.06
C GLN A 51 -10.72 -5.37 -0.25
N ALA A 52 -9.66 -4.69 0.16
CA ALA A 52 -9.74 -3.42 0.87
C ALA A 52 -10.50 -2.33 0.06
N LEU A 53 -10.32 -2.30 -1.28
CA LEU A 53 -11.10 -1.41 -2.17
C LEU A 53 -12.62 -1.69 -2.19
N ARG A 54 -13.03 -2.92 -1.85
CA ARG A 54 -14.45 -3.32 -1.84
C ARG A 54 -15.13 -3.10 -0.49
N GLU A 55 -14.35 -2.88 0.56
CA GLU A 55 -14.86 -2.61 1.89
C GLU A 55 -15.22 -1.12 2.04
N LYS A 56 -16.13 -0.82 2.97
CA LYS A 56 -16.40 0.57 3.34
C LYS A 56 -15.20 1.11 4.11
N ARG A 57 -14.72 2.31 3.76
CA ARG A 57 -13.65 3.03 4.48
C ARG A 57 -13.98 3.03 5.99
N PRO A 58 -13.17 2.37 6.84
CA PRO A 58 -13.42 2.33 8.28
C PRO A 58 -13.13 3.69 8.92
N LYS A 59 -13.53 3.85 10.18
CA LYS A 59 -13.17 5.04 10.97
C LYS A 59 -11.68 5.00 11.32
N PRO A 60 -11.04 6.17 11.53
CA PRO A 60 -9.69 6.23 12.06
C PRO A 60 -9.51 5.35 13.30
N ALA A 61 -8.45 4.54 13.31
CA ALA A 61 -8.07 3.79 14.50
C ALA A 61 -7.51 4.75 15.56
N LYS A 62 -7.69 4.41 16.83
CA LYS A 62 -7.13 5.19 17.95
C LYS A 62 -5.67 4.85 18.25
N GLU A 63 -5.20 3.72 17.72
CA GLU A 63 -3.85 3.17 17.89
C GLU A 63 -3.27 2.85 16.50
N GLN A 64 -1.97 2.55 16.43
CA GLN A 64 -1.33 2.16 15.16
C GLN A 64 -1.90 0.81 14.69
N ASP A 65 -2.66 0.83 13.59
CA ASP A 65 -3.25 -0.36 12.98
C ASP A 65 -3.04 -0.32 11.47
N LEU A 66 -2.04 -1.10 11.03
CA LEU A 66 -1.70 -1.20 9.62
C LEU A 66 -2.85 -1.75 8.75
N THR A 67 -3.68 -2.63 9.31
CA THR A 67 -4.83 -3.17 8.57
C THR A 67 -5.86 -2.08 8.34
N ASN A 68 -6.10 -1.24 9.35
CA ASN A 68 -6.97 -0.08 9.22
C ASN A 68 -6.40 0.93 8.20
N ASP A 69 -5.10 1.20 8.25
CA ASP A 69 -4.43 2.12 7.32
C ASP A 69 -4.57 1.65 5.86
N ILE A 70 -4.33 0.36 5.58
CA ILE A 70 -4.51 -0.22 4.23
C ILE A 70 -5.99 -0.19 3.81
N LYS A 71 -6.93 -0.43 4.72
CA LYS A 71 -8.38 -0.37 4.40
C LYS A 71 -8.87 1.04 4.15
N ARG A 72 -8.28 2.04 4.82
CA ARG A 72 -8.62 3.45 4.58
C ARG A 72 -7.99 3.97 3.29
N GLU A 73 -6.77 3.55 3.02
CA GLU A 73 -5.93 4.04 1.92
C GLU A 73 -5.41 2.92 0.98
N PRO A 74 -6.29 2.07 0.41
CA PRO A 74 -5.87 0.90 -0.35
C PRO A 74 -5.14 1.24 -1.66
N HIS A 75 -5.38 2.43 -2.21
CA HIS A 75 -4.71 2.88 -3.43
C HIS A 75 -3.24 3.25 -3.19
N TYR A 76 -2.91 3.85 -2.04
CA TYR A 76 -1.51 4.08 -1.65
C TYR A 76 -0.75 2.78 -1.39
N PHE A 77 -1.41 1.80 -0.78
CA PHE A 77 -0.87 0.45 -0.63
C PHE A 77 -0.58 -0.22 -1.98
N LEU A 78 -1.54 -0.22 -2.91
CA LEU A 78 -1.37 -0.79 -4.24
C LEU A 78 -0.30 -0.04 -5.06
N PHE A 79 -0.26 1.29 -4.97
CA PHE A 79 0.80 2.10 -5.58
C PHE A 79 2.17 1.75 -5.01
N GLY A 80 2.27 1.62 -3.69
CA GLY A 80 3.46 1.15 -3.00
C GLY A 80 3.93 -0.20 -3.55
N ILE A 81 3.04 -1.19 -3.71
CA ILE A 81 3.38 -2.48 -4.31
C ILE A 81 3.97 -2.31 -5.71
N ALA A 82 3.33 -1.53 -6.56
CA ALA A 82 3.79 -1.30 -7.93
C ALA A 82 5.20 -0.69 -7.96
N VAL A 83 5.44 0.37 -7.18
CA VAL A 83 6.76 1.00 -7.05
C VAL A 83 7.78 0.03 -6.46
N GLY A 84 7.39 -0.71 -5.43
CA GLY A 84 8.23 -1.71 -4.78
C GLY A 84 8.66 -2.82 -5.75
N CYS A 85 7.77 -3.27 -6.63
CA CYS A 85 8.11 -4.25 -7.67
C CYS A 85 9.18 -3.71 -8.62
N VAL A 86 9.04 -2.45 -9.06
CA VAL A 86 10.04 -1.80 -9.93
C VAL A 86 11.40 -1.72 -9.23
N VAL A 87 11.42 -1.31 -7.96
CA VAL A 87 12.66 -1.28 -7.17
C VAL A 87 13.23 -2.68 -6.97
N GLY A 88 12.39 -3.68 -6.69
CA GLY A 88 12.79 -5.07 -6.55
C GLY A 88 13.40 -5.64 -7.84
N LEU A 89 12.90 -5.25 -9.02
CA LEU A 89 13.49 -5.62 -10.31
C LEU A 89 14.86 -4.99 -10.53
N VAL A 90 15.09 -3.77 -10.03
CA VAL A 90 16.44 -3.16 -10.05
C VAL A 90 17.40 -3.96 -9.16
N VAL A 91 16.93 -4.46 -8.01
CA VAL A 91 17.72 -5.28 -7.09
C VAL A 91 17.97 -6.69 -7.64
N ASN A 92 16.95 -7.32 -8.22
CA ASN A 92 17.02 -8.65 -8.82
C ASN A 92 16.37 -8.67 -10.21
N PRO A 93 17.13 -8.30 -11.26
CA PRO A 93 16.60 -8.27 -12.63
C PRO A 93 16.14 -9.62 -13.15
N SER A 94 16.69 -10.73 -12.62
CA SER A 94 16.31 -12.09 -13.04
C SER A 94 14.88 -12.46 -12.65
N ALA A 95 14.31 -11.80 -11.64
CA ALA A 95 12.91 -11.98 -11.23
C ALA A 95 11.90 -11.53 -12.31
N ALA A 96 12.33 -10.76 -13.32
CA ALA A 96 11.49 -10.34 -14.44
C ALA A 96 10.92 -11.54 -15.23
N ALA A 97 11.69 -12.62 -15.38
CA ALA A 97 11.21 -13.83 -16.05
C ALA A 97 10.10 -14.52 -15.26
N GLY A 98 10.19 -14.51 -13.93
CA GLY A 98 9.14 -15.01 -13.04
C GLY A 98 7.86 -14.19 -13.14
N LEU A 99 7.96 -12.87 -13.19
CA LEU A 99 6.80 -11.97 -13.37
C LEU A 99 6.06 -12.21 -14.69
N MET A 100 6.79 -12.44 -15.79
CA MET A 100 6.19 -12.75 -17.09
C MET A 100 5.50 -14.12 -17.15
N GLY A 101 5.88 -15.06 -16.28
CA GLY A 101 5.20 -16.36 -16.17
C GLY A 101 3.94 -16.36 -15.28
N VAL A 102 3.69 -15.27 -14.54
CA VAL A 102 2.52 -15.10 -13.67
C VAL A 102 1.39 -14.33 -14.37
N LEU A 103 1.69 -13.55 -15.41
CA LEU A 103 0.70 -12.90 -16.25
C LEU A 103 0.20 -13.89 -17.32
N PRO A 104 -1.11 -14.12 -17.45
CA PRO A 104 -1.66 -14.99 -18.51
C PRO A 104 -1.44 -14.42 -19.91
#